data_AF-A0A137QU36-F1
#
_entry.id   AF-A0A137QU36-F1
#
_cell.length_a   1.000
_cell.length_b   1.000
_cell.length_c   1.000
_cell.angle_alpha   90.00
_cell.angle_beta   90.00
_cell.angle_gamma   90.00
#
_symmetry.space_group_name_H-M   'P 1'
#
loop_
_entity.id
_entity.type
_entity.pdbx_description
1 polymer ?
#
loop_
_entity_poly.entity_id
_entity_poly.type
_entity_poly.pdbx_seq_one_letter_code
_entity_poly.pdbx_strand_id
1 'polypeptide(L)' 'GLEEIVTDNGMAFVVALDWIADWYHICHIWISAYNSQSNGIIETTHRTVCDGLVKMCTGSIKSWYEYTPYIFWAN' A
#
# COMPACT_ATOMS: atom_id res chain seq x y z
N GLY A 1 -20.84 -7.36 -4.84
CA GLY A 1 -20.59 -6.46 -3.70
C GLY A 1 -20.09 -5.15 -4.26
N LEU A 2 -20.21 -4.04 -3.53
CA LEU A 2 -19.47 -2.83 -3.91
C LEU A 2 -17.99 -3.10 -3.66
N GLU A 3 -17.18 -2.99 -4.70
CA GLU A 3 -15.72 -3.12 -4.59
C GLU A 3 -15.15 -1.72 -4.35
N GLU A 4 -14.35 -1.59 -3.30
CA GLU A 4 -13.84 -0.31 -2.84
C GLU A 4 -12.33 -0.37 -2.66
N ILE A 5 -11.66 0.71 -3.04
CA ILE A 5 -10.24 0.93 -2.76
C ILE A 5 -10.14 2.05 -1.74
N VAL A 6 -9.30 1.88 -0.73
CA VAL A 6 -9.07 2.88 0.33
C VAL A 6 -7.64 3.38 0.23
N THR A 7 -7.44 4.68 -0.03
CA THR A 7 -6.11 5.31 -0.12
C THR A 7 -6.12 6.68 0.52
N ASP A 8 -4.92 7.18 0.84
CA ASP A 8 -4.77 8.60 1.17
C ASP A 8 -5.20 9.52 0.00
N ASN A 9 -5.35 10.80 0.30
CA ASN A 9 -5.82 11.82 -0.65
C ASN A 9 -4.67 12.40 -1.49
N GLY A 10 -3.60 11.63 -1.71
CA GLY A 10 -2.52 12.01 -2.60
C GLY A 10 -3.06 12.23 -4.02
N MET A 11 -2.74 13.39 -4.61
CA MET A 11 -3.26 13.80 -5.92
C MET A 11 -3.08 12.74 -7.01
N ALA A 12 -1.96 12.01 -7.00
CA ALA A 12 -1.72 10.93 -7.96
C ALA A 12 -2.69 9.76 -7.80
N PHE A 13 -3.05 9.40 -6.56
CA PHE A 13 -4.00 8.32 -6.28
C PHE A 13 -5.43 8.73 -6.63
N VAL A 14 -5.83 9.95 -6.28
CA VAL A 14 -7.16 10.48 -6.65
C VAL A 14 -7.40 10.39 -8.15
N VAL A 15 -6.45 10.88 -8.97
CA VAL A 15 -6.58 10.85 -10.43
C VAL A 15 -6.63 9.41 -10.97
N ALA A 16 -5.79 8.51 -10.44
CA ALA A 16 -5.78 7.12 -10.86
C ALA A 16 -7.08 6.39 -10.49
N LEU A 17 -7.63 6.69 -9.32
CA LEU A 17 -8.85 6.05 -8.81
C LEU A 17 -10.11 6.57 -9.49
N ASP A 18 -10.15 7.84 -9.89
CA ASP A 18 -11.20 8.38 -10.75
C ASP A 18 -11.25 7.63 -12.09
N TRP A 19 -10.08 7.35 -12.69
CA TRP A 19 -9.99 6.54 -13.89
C TRP A 19 -10.45 5.09 -13.64
N ILE A 20 -10.05 4.46 -12.54
CA ILE A 20 -10.48 3.10 -12.20
C ILE A 20 -12.01 3.06 -11.98
N ALA A 21 -12.59 4.06 -11.33
CA ALA A 21 -14.03 4.14 -11.08
C ALA A 21 -14.83 4.28 -12.38
N ASP A 22 -14.34 5.06 -13.34
CA ASP A 22 -14.97 5.23 -14.65
C ASP A 22 -14.97 3.94 -15.47
N TRP A 23 -13.84 3.23 -15.50
CA TRP A 23 -13.67 2.04 -16.35
C TRP A 23 -14.17 0.75 -15.73
N TYR A 24 -14.02 0.59 -14.41
CA TYR A 24 -14.27 -0.67 -13.72
C TYR A 24 -15.37 -0.58 -12.66
N HIS A 25 -15.92 0.61 -12.42
CA HIS A 25 -16.95 0.84 -11.39
C HIS A 25 -16.48 0.46 -9.96
N ILE A 26 -15.17 0.49 -9.72
CA ILE A 26 -14.57 0.29 -8.40
C ILE A 26 -14.42 1.68 -7.76
N CYS A 27 -15.13 1.91 -6.66
CA CYS A 27 -15.17 3.22 -6.01
C CYS A 27 -13.98 3.43 -5.07
N HIS A 28 -13.53 4.66 -4.91
CA HIS A 28 -12.53 5.02 -3.88
C HIS A 28 -13.20 5.61 -2.65
N ILE A 29 -12.74 5.18 -1.46
CA ILE A 29 -13.06 5.82 -0.20
C ILE A 29 -11.88 6.65 0.27
N TRP A 30 -12.15 7.94 0.45
CA TRP A 30 -11.21 8.92 0.96
C TRP A 30 -11.07 8.71 2.47
N ILE A 31 -9.90 8.25 2.91
CA ILE A 31 -9.58 8.33 4.33
C ILE A 31 -9.29 9.77 4.69
N SER A 32 -9.95 10.26 5.75
CA SER A 32 -9.53 11.51 6.37
C SER A 32 -8.08 11.37 6.81
N ALA A 33 -7.32 12.47 6.77
CA ALA A 33 -5.89 12.48 7.09
C ALA A 33 -5.54 11.90 8.48
N TYR A 34 -6.53 11.66 9.34
CA TYR A 34 -6.39 11.19 10.71
C TYR A 34 -7.21 9.92 11.04
N ASN A 35 -7.65 9.13 10.05
CA ASN A 35 -8.28 7.84 10.34
C ASN A 35 -7.24 6.78 10.75
N SER A 36 -6.78 6.87 12.00
CA SER A 36 -5.75 6.02 12.60
C SER A 36 -6.04 4.51 12.53
N GLN A 37 -7.31 4.09 12.47
CA GLN A 37 -7.65 2.67 12.41
C GLN A 37 -7.36 2.05 11.03
N SER A 38 -7.74 2.75 9.95
CA SER A 38 -7.43 2.32 8.58
C SER A 38 -5.95 2.48 8.29
N ASN A 39 -5.35 3.59 8.73
CA ASN A 39 -3.92 3.81 8.59
C ASN A 39 -3.11 2.80 9.39
N GLY A 40 -3.55 2.40 10.59
CA GLY A 40 -2.81 1.46 11.43
C GLY A 40 -2.60 0.08 10.80
N ILE A 41 -3.58 -0.45 10.05
CA ILE A 41 -3.45 -1.74 9.35
C ILE A 41 -2.42 -1.64 8.21
N ILE A 42 -2.53 -0.55 7.42
CA ILE A 42 -1.64 -0.30 6.28
C ILE A 42 -0.21 0.00 6.76
N GLU A 43 -0.06 0.87 7.77
CA GLU A 43 1.21 1.25 8.39
C GLU A 43 1.90 0.04 9.03
N THR A 44 1.16 -0.81 9.74
CA THR A 44 1.73 -2.02 10.36
C THR A 44 2.25 -2.98 9.30
N THR A 45 1.46 -3.22 8.26
CA THR A 45 1.86 -4.11 7.15
C THR A 45 3.06 -3.54 6.39
N HIS A 46 3.03 -2.24 6.08
CA HIS A 46 4.12 -1.54 5.43
C HIS A 46 5.42 -1.64 6.24
N ARG A 47 5.35 -1.42 7.55
CA ARG A 47 6.51 -1.53 8.45
C ARG A 47 7.07 -2.94 8.47
N THR A 48 6.23 -3.97 8.57
CA THR A 48 6.68 -5.37 8.54
C THR A 48 7.42 -5.71 7.25
N VAL A 49 6.90 -5.27 6.09
CA VAL A 49 7.56 -5.46 4.78
C VAL A 49 8.91 -4.75 4.74
N CYS A 50 8.96 -3.47 5.16
CA CYS A 50 10.21 -2.71 5.19
C CYS A 50 11.25 -3.34 6.13
N ASP A 51 10.86 -3.75 7.33
CA ASP A 51 11.75 -4.39 8.29
C ASP A 51 12.29 -5.73 7.76
N GLY A 52 11.44 -6.52 7.10
CA GLY A 52 11.83 -7.76 6.44
C GLY A 52 12.87 -7.52 5.33
N LEU A 53 12.62 -6.53 4.47
CA LEU A 53 13.55 -6.13 3.41
C LEU A 53 14.90 -5.67 3.96
N VAL A 54 14.90 -4.80 4.99
CA VAL A 54 16.15 -4.31 5.61
C VAL A 54 16.96 -5.46 6.19
N LYS A 55 16.30 -6.43 6.84
CA LYS A 55 16.95 -7.63 7.39
C LYS A 55 17.55 -8.51 6.28
N MET A 56 16.79 -8.77 5.21
CA MET A 56 17.23 -9.63 4.10
C MET A 56 18.34 -9.01 3.26
N CYS A 57 18.31 -7.69 3.06
CA CYS A 57 19.34 -6.97 2.33
C CYS A 57 20.67 -6.88 3.08
N THR A 58 20.76 -7.35 4.33
CA THR A 58 21.95 -7.27 5.20
C THR A 58 22.60 -5.88 5.21
N GLY A 59 21.79 -4.82 5.16
CA GLY A 59 22.25 -3.43 5.09
C GLY A 59 22.53 -2.87 3.68
N SER A 60 22.57 -3.69 2.62
CA SER A 60 22.63 -3.24 1.22
C SER A 60 21.24 -3.12 0.61
N ILE A 61 20.51 -2.07 1.00
CA ILE A 61 19.14 -1.79 0.53
C ILE A 61 19.04 -1.67 -1.00
N LYS A 62 20.14 -1.45 -1.72
CA LYS A 62 20.14 -1.28 -3.19
C LYS A 62 19.55 -2.47 -3.96
N SER A 63 19.60 -3.67 -3.39
CA SER A 63 19.04 -4.89 -3.99
C SER A 63 17.66 -5.28 -3.42
N TRP A 64 16.94 -4.35 -2.77
CA TRP A 64 15.64 -4.64 -2.15
C TRP A 64 14.65 -5.32 -3.10
N TYR A 65 14.64 -4.93 -4.38
CA TYR A 65 13.76 -5.47 -5.41
C TYR A 65 13.93 -6.98 -5.63
N GLU A 66 15.13 -7.53 -5.37
CA GLU A 66 15.40 -8.97 -5.46
C GLU A 66 14.70 -9.72 -4.33
N TYR A 67 14.58 -9.11 -3.15
CA TYR A 67 14.04 -9.73 -1.95
C TYR A 67 12.54 -9.49 -1.76
N THR A 68 11.98 -8.47 -2.40
CA THR A 68 10.56 -8.08 -2.33
C THR A 68 9.59 -9.25 -2.55
N PRO A 69 9.72 -10.10 -3.58
CA PRO A 69 8.80 -11.22 -3.78
C PRO A 69 8.81 -12.21 -2.60
N TYR A 70 9.98 -12.47 -2.01
CA TYR A 70 10.12 -13.39 -0.88
C TYR A 70 9.50 -12.83 0.41
N ILE A 71 9.64 -11.51 0.63
CA ILE A 71 9.01 -10.85 1.78
C ILE A 71 7.48 -10.87 1.63
N PHE A 72 6.94 -10.60 0.45
CA PHE A 72 5.49 -10.69 0.24
C PHE A 72 4.96 -12.11 0.35
N TRP A 73 5.73 -13.12 -0.02
CA TRP A 73 5.35 -14.52 0.17
C TRP A 73 5.30 -14.95 1.65
N ALA A 74 6.15 -14.36 2.49
CA ALA A 74 6.30 -14.75 3.90
C ALA A 74 5.35 -14.04 4.88
N ASN A 75 4.59 -13.04 4.42
CA ASN A 75 3.59 -12.29 5.20
C ASN A 75 2.17 -12.70 4.82
#